data_AF-W5TDV8-F1
#
_entry.id   AF-W5TDV8-F1
#
_cell.length_a   1.000
_cell.length_b   1.000
_cell.length_c   1.000
_cell.angle_alpha   90.00
_cell.angle_beta   90.00
_cell.angle_gamma   90.00
#
_symmetry.space_group_name_H-M   'P 1'
#
loop_
_entity.id
_entity.type
_entity.pdbx_description
1 polymer ?
#
loop_
_entity_poly.entity_id
_entity_poly.type
_entity_poly.pdbx_seq_one_letter_code
_entity_poly.pdbx_strand_id
1 'polypeptide(L)'
;MVKSSRVGLRAVGGAALALLWSNVVLPRSGLGIRGRTLANAAFATGYTSALGGRPNWGSARGWRWGAAASGVIGAGYAAALAIPPVRERLAVTTDRAPEVGVVEWVTIHIPLGTAYSEEAIFRGTLDPLLEQAAGPMGKWCGALIFGLWHIHPGRAAGDNVAATIAATTLGGLFFSWLRHRTDSATAPALAHLAVNAGGALAPRVARALGT
;
A
#
# COMPACT_ATOMS: atom_id res chain seq x y z
N MET A 1 20.17 -14.34 -24.51
CA MET A 1 18.86 -14.99 -24.23
C MET A 1 18.66 -15.41 -22.76
N VAL A 2 19.59 -16.14 -22.12
CA VAL A 2 19.42 -16.71 -20.76
C VAL A 2 19.16 -15.69 -19.63
N LYS A 3 19.70 -14.46 -19.73
CA LYS A 3 19.48 -13.42 -18.70
C LYS A 3 18.04 -12.88 -18.70
N SER A 4 17.42 -12.78 -19.87
CA SER A 4 16.03 -12.30 -20.03
C SER A 4 15.02 -13.33 -19.50
N SER A 5 15.25 -14.63 -19.75
CA SER A 5 14.37 -15.69 -19.25
C SER A 5 14.37 -15.82 -17.73
N ARG A 6 15.52 -15.62 -17.07
CA ARG A 6 15.60 -15.62 -15.60
C ARG A 6 14.86 -14.43 -14.97
N VAL A 7 14.91 -13.26 -15.58
CA VAL A 7 14.19 -12.07 -15.08
C VAL A 7 12.69 -12.25 -15.25
N GLY A 8 12.23 -12.75 -16.40
CA GLY A 8 10.83 -13.08 -16.62
C GLY A 8 10.29 -14.08 -15.61
N LEU A 9 11.04 -15.16 -15.33
CA LEU A 9 10.64 -16.16 -14.34
C LEU A 9 10.55 -15.58 -12.93
N ARG A 10 11.50 -14.72 -12.53
CA ARG A 10 11.48 -14.04 -11.21
C ARG A 10 10.31 -13.07 -11.11
N ALA A 11 9.99 -12.34 -12.17
CA ALA A 11 8.87 -11.41 -12.19
C ALA A 11 7.52 -12.14 -12.06
N VAL A 12 7.32 -13.21 -12.85
CA VAL A 12 6.09 -14.03 -12.78
C VAL A 12 5.99 -14.75 -11.44
N GLY A 13 7.08 -15.38 -10.97
CA GLY A 13 7.12 -16.07 -9.69
C GLY A 13 6.88 -15.11 -8.51
N GLY A 14 7.48 -13.92 -8.54
CA GLY A 14 7.27 -12.88 -7.54
C GLY A 14 5.82 -12.39 -7.50
N ALA A 15 5.24 -12.08 -8.67
CA ALA A 15 3.85 -11.69 -8.78
C ALA A 15 2.89 -12.76 -8.24
N ALA A 16 3.09 -14.02 -8.65
CA ALA A 16 2.29 -15.15 -8.16
C ALA A 16 2.43 -15.32 -6.64
N LEU A 17 3.65 -15.25 -6.11
CA LEU A 17 3.91 -15.37 -4.68
C LEU A 17 3.25 -14.25 -3.88
N ALA A 18 3.31 -13.00 -4.35
CA ALA A 18 2.64 -11.87 -3.71
C ALA A 18 1.11 -12.07 -3.69
N LEU A 19 0.52 -12.44 -4.82
CA LEU A 19 -0.93 -12.65 -4.91
C LEU A 19 -1.41 -13.84 -4.05
N LEU A 20 -0.65 -14.94 -4.03
CA LEU A 20 -0.91 -16.08 -3.15
C LEU A 20 -0.80 -15.69 -1.69
N TRP A 21 0.20 -14.89 -1.32
CA TRP A 21 0.37 -14.44 0.05
C TRP A 21 -0.86 -13.65 0.55
N SER A 22 -1.23 -12.58 -0.16
CA SER A 22 -2.32 -11.68 0.28
C SER A 22 -3.70 -12.31 0.19
N ASN A 23 -3.97 -13.09 -0.86
CA ASN A 23 -5.32 -13.61 -1.12
C ASN A 23 -5.57 -15.02 -0.60
N VAL A 24 -4.52 -15.77 -0.25
CA VAL A 24 -4.65 -17.19 0.12
C VAL A 24 -3.99 -17.52 1.45
N VAL A 25 -2.69 -17.23 1.61
CA VAL A 25 -1.89 -17.68 2.76
C VAL A 25 -2.21 -16.87 4.02
N LEU A 26 -2.04 -15.54 3.95
CA LEU A 26 -2.27 -14.68 5.11
C LEU A 26 -3.72 -14.77 5.62
N PRO A 27 -4.76 -14.78 4.76
CA PRO A 27 -6.14 -14.95 5.22
C PRO A 27 -6.43 -16.27 5.95
N ARG A 28 -5.77 -17.36 5.53
CA ARG A 28 -5.96 -18.69 6.12
C ARG A 28 -5.15 -18.92 7.40
N SER A 29 -4.24 -18.00 7.74
CA SER A 29 -3.39 -18.14 8.92
C SER A 29 -4.15 -18.05 10.25
N GLY A 30 -5.37 -17.49 10.26
CA GLY A 30 -6.17 -17.29 11.48
C GLY A 30 -5.55 -16.27 12.46
N LEU A 31 -4.52 -15.54 12.04
CA LEU A 31 -3.81 -14.58 12.89
C LEU A 31 -4.66 -13.31 13.12
N GLY A 32 -4.70 -12.84 14.36
CA GLY A 32 -5.18 -11.49 14.68
C GLY A 32 -4.25 -10.40 14.11
N ILE A 33 -4.66 -9.14 14.19
CA ILE A 33 -3.98 -8.00 13.54
C ILE A 33 -2.49 -7.87 13.87
N ARG A 34 -2.08 -8.15 15.13
CA ARG A 34 -0.67 -8.13 15.55
C ARG A 34 0.15 -9.21 14.85
N GLY A 35 -0.39 -10.44 14.80
CA GLY A 35 0.24 -11.56 14.09
C GLY A 35 0.33 -11.31 12.59
N ARG A 36 -0.75 -10.79 11.98
CA ARG A 36 -0.75 -10.42 10.55
C ARG A 36 0.26 -9.33 10.22
N THR A 37 0.41 -8.34 11.10
CA THR A 37 1.41 -7.28 10.93
C THR A 37 2.82 -7.83 10.92
N LEU A 38 3.16 -8.68 11.90
CA LEU A 38 4.47 -9.32 11.96
C LEU A 38 4.69 -10.24 10.75
N ALA A 39 3.70 -11.05 10.39
CA ALA A 39 3.77 -11.94 9.25
C ALA A 39 3.98 -11.19 7.93
N ASN A 40 3.25 -10.10 7.69
CA ASN A 40 3.43 -9.25 6.51
C ASN A 40 4.81 -8.60 6.48
N ALA A 41 5.26 -8.01 7.59
CA ALA A 41 6.57 -7.36 7.63
C ALA A 41 7.70 -8.37 7.40
N ALA A 42 7.61 -9.55 8.00
CA ALA A 42 8.57 -10.64 7.80
C ALA A 42 8.54 -11.16 6.36
N PHE A 43 7.35 -11.41 5.80
CA PHE A 43 7.18 -11.82 4.42
C PHE A 43 7.75 -10.78 3.45
N ALA A 44 7.41 -9.50 3.63
CA ALA A 44 7.89 -8.42 2.78
C ALA A 44 9.41 -8.28 2.82
N THR A 45 10.01 -8.40 4.01
CA THR A 45 11.47 -8.39 4.18
C THR A 45 12.11 -9.57 3.45
N GLY A 46 11.63 -10.79 3.70
CA GLY A 46 12.13 -12.00 3.07
C GLY A 46 11.94 -12.01 1.55
N TYR A 47 10.77 -11.58 1.07
CA TYR A 47 10.44 -11.41 -0.35
C TYR A 47 11.41 -10.45 -1.03
N THR A 48 11.62 -9.28 -0.42
CA THR A 48 12.55 -8.25 -0.92
C THR A 48 13.97 -8.78 -0.99
N SER A 49 14.46 -9.42 0.09
CA SER A 49 15.81 -10.00 0.13
C SER A 49 15.99 -11.13 -0.89
N ALA A 50 15.06 -12.07 -0.98
CA ALA A 50 15.15 -13.23 -1.87
C ALA A 50 15.09 -12.85 -3.36
N LEU A 51 14.33 -11.81 -3.69
CA LEU A 51 14.21 -11.31 -5.06
C LEU A 51 15.20 -10.17 -5.39
N GLY A 52 16.06 -9.77 -4.44
CA GLY A 52 17.09 -8.77 -4.65
C GLY A 52 16.55 -7.36 -4.82
N GLY A 53 15.43 -7.05 -4.17
CA GLY A 53 14.82 -5.73 -4.17
C GLY A 53 15.71 -4.68 -3.50
N ARG A 54 15.57 -3.43 -3.96
CA ARG A 54 16.38 -2.29 -3.53
C ARG A 54 15.46 -1.09 -3.23
N PRO A 55 14.84 -1.06 -2.04
CA PRO A 55 13.88 -0.03 -1.70
C PRO A 55 14.51 1.35 -1.42
N ASN A 56 15.81 1.42 -1.13
CA ASN A 56 16.55 2.68 -0.94
C ASN A 56 15.93 3.60 0.14
N TRP A 57 15.60 3.04 1.31
CA TRP A 57 14.87 3.72 2.38
C TRP A 57 15.53 5.02 2.89
N GLY A 58 16.86 5.13 2.79
CA GLY A 58 17.64 6.28 3.24
C GLY A 58 17.70 7.46 2.27
N SER A 59 17.03 7.40 1.11
CA SER A 59 17.12 8.45 0.09
C SER A 59 16.55 9.79 0.58
N ALA A 60 17.41 10.81 0.69
CA ALA A 60 16.99 12.17 1.05
C ALA A 60 15.95 12.75 0.07
N ARG A 61 16.09 12.43 -1.22
CA ARG A 61 15.09 12.80 -2.24
C ARG A 61 13.76 12.09 -2.00
N GLY A 62 13.80 10.81 -1.62
CA GLY A 62 12.63 10.04 -1.22
C GLY A 62 11.90 10.68 -0.04
N TRP A 63 12.62 11.07 1.01
CA TRP A 63 12.05 11.77 2.17
C TRP A 63 11.41 13.12 1.79
N ARG A 64 12.09 13.95 0.99
CA ARG A 64 11.57 15.25 0.56
C ARG A 64 10.27 15.14 -0.23
N TRP A 65 10.24 14.27 -1.24
CA TRP A 65 9.05 14.04 -2.06
C TRP A 65 7.94 13.35 -1.28
N GLY A 66 8.28 12.40 -0.41
CA GLY A 66 7.33 11.75 0.48
C GLY A 66 6.67 12.74 1.42
N ALA A 67 7.44 13.59 2.10
CA ALA A 67 6.92 14.63 2.97
C ALA A 67 6.00 15.61 2.23
N ALA A 68 6.39 16.03 1.02
CA ALA A 68 5.55 16.89 0.18
C ALA A 68 4.23 16.20 -0.21
N ALA A 69 4.29 14.94 -0.65
CA ALA A 69 3.10 14.16 -0.99
C ALA A 69 2.18 13.94 0.22
N SER A 70 2.74 13.55 1.37
CA SER A 70 1.99 13.42 2.63
C SER A 70 1.35 14.75 3.05
N GLY A 71 2.04 15.88 2.86
CA GLY A 71 1.50 17.22 3.11
C GLY A 71 0.29 17.54 2.23
N VAL A 72 0.36 17.25 0.92
CA VAL A 72 -0.76 17.43 -0.01
C VAL A 72 -1.95 16.53 0.37
N ILE A 73 -1.70 15.26 0.70
CA ILE A 73 -2.74 14.32 1.14
C ILE A 73 -3.39 14.80 2.45
N GLY A 74 -2.58 15.22 3.43
CA GLY A 74 -3.05 15.78 4.69
C GLY A 74 -3.89 17.03 4.50
N ALA A 75 -3.47 17.94 3.61
CA ALA A 75 -4.26 19.13 3.24
C ALA A 75 -5.61 18.74 2.61
N GLY A 76 -5.64 17.69 1.79
CA GLY A 76 -6.89 17.13 1.23
C GLY A 76 -7.84 16.64 2.32
N TYR A 77 -7.35 15.88 3.29
CA TYR A 77 -8.16 15.47 4.45
C TYR A 77 -8.63 16.65 5.30
N ALA A 78 -7.75 17.65 5.54
CA ALA A 78 -8.11 18.85 6.27
C ALA A 78 -9.22 19.64 5.56
N ALA A 79 -9.13 19.81 4.24
CA ALA A 79 -10.16 20.45 3.43
C ALA A 79 -11.48 19.65 3.47
N ALA A 80 -11.42 18.33 3.36
CA ALA A 80 -12.59 17.45 3.46
C ALA A 80 -13.30 17.57 4.82
N LEU A 81 -12.55 17.74 5.90
CA LEU A 81 -13.08 17.97 7.24
C LEU A 81 -13.62 19.40 7.44
N ALA A 82 -13.07 20.39 6.74
CA ALA A 82 -13.51 21.78 6.83
C ALA A 82 -14.85 22.01 6.11
N ILE A 83 -15.11 21.30 5.00
CA ILE A 83 -16.32 21.45 4.18
C ILE A 83 -17.48 20.62 4.77
N PRO A 84 -18.56 21.24 5.30
CA PRO A 84 -19.59 20.49 6.05
C PRO A 84 -20.25 19.34 5.28
N PRO A 85 -20.69 19.50 4.01
CA PRO A 85 -21.27 18.39 3.26
C PRO A 85 -20.31 17.20 3.06
N VAL A 86 -19.00 17.45 3.01
CA VAL A 86 -17.98 16.39 2.87
C VAL A 86 -17.71 15.76 4.23
N ARG A 87 -17.59 16.57 5.28
CA ARG A 87 -17.45 16.10 6.66
C ARG A 87 -18.61 15.21 7.09
N GLU A 88 -19.84 15.56 6.77
CA GLU A 88 -21.03 14.74 7.07
C GLU A 88 -20.96 13.36 6.43
N ARG A 89 -20.53 13.30 5.15
CA ARG A 89 -20.30 12.02 4.45
C ARG A 89 -19.20 11.18 5.12
N LEU A 90 -18.14 11.82 5.60
CA LEU A 90 -17.08 11.13 6.37
C LEU A 90 -17.61 10.60 7.69
N ALA A 91 -18.48 11.36 8.38
CA ALA A 91 -19.00 10.98 9.69
C ALA A 91 -19.89 9.72 9.65
N VAL A 92 -20.70 9.57 8.58
CA VAL A 92 -21.57 8.40 8.36
C VAL A 92 -20.85 7.20 7.73
N THR A 93 -19.58 7.35 7.34
CA THR A 93 -18.78 6.22 6.85
C THR A 93 -18.58 5.23 7.99
N THR A 94 -18.97 3.98 7.75
CA THR A 94 -18.84 2.87 8.71
C THR A 94 -17.44 2.82 9.27
N ASP A 95 -17.33 2.77 10.60
CA ASP A 95 -16.03 2.63 11.21
C ASP A 95 -15.44 1.27 10.85
N ARG A 96 -14.33 1.27 10.10
CA ARG A 96 -13.48 0.10 9.89
C ARG A 96 -12.69 -0.16 11.18
N ALA A 97 -13.39 -0.37 12.28
CA ALA A 97 -12.79 -0.50 13.59
C ALA A 97 -11.86 -1.73 13.58
N PRO A 98 -10.53 -1.54 13.70
CA PRO A 98 -9.62 -2.66 13.76
C PRO A 98 -9.85 -3.43 15.07
N GLU A 99 -9.35 -4.66 15.15
CA GLU A 99 -9.36 -5.50 16.37
C GLU A 99 -8.65 -4.85 17.58
N VAL A 100 -8.06 -3.65 17.40
CA VAL A 100 -7.24 -2.91 18.36
C VAL A 100 -7.66 -1.44 18.43
N GLY A 101 -7.06 -0.66 19.33
CA GLY A 101 -7.30 0.78 19.39
C GLY A 101 -6.79 1.52 18.14
N VAL A 102 -7.43 2.64 17.79
CA VAL A 102 -7.03 3.46 16.62
C VAL A 102 -5.58 3.95 16.70
N VAL A 103 -5.10 4.27 17.90
CA VAL A 103 -3.71 4.71 18.12
C VAL A 103 -2.74 3.60 17.75
N GLU A 104 -2.95 2.38 18.27
CA GLU A 104 -2.13 1.21 17.93
C GLU A 104 -2.19 0.92 16.42
N TRP A 105 -3.37 0.99 15.83
CA TRP A 105 -3.55 0.76 14.40
C TRP A 105 -2.78 1.73 13.53
N VAL A 106 -2.91 3.03 13.79
CA VAL A 106 -2.28 4.09 12.98
C VAL A 106 -0.77 4.18 13.21
N THR A 107 -0.28 3.84 14.40
CA THR A 107 1.15 3.98 14.75
C THR A 107 1.98 2.72 14.52
N ILE A 108 1.36 1.54 14.50
CA ILE A 108 2.07 0.26 14.37
C ILE A 108 1.65 -0.49 13.11
N HIS A 109 0.35 -0.78 12.98
CA HIS A 109 -0.13 -1.71 11.96
C HIS A 109 -0.17 -1.10 10.56
N ILE A 110 -0.60 0.17 10.43
CA ILE A 110 -0.56 0.86 9.13
C ILE A 110 0.89 1.07 8.66
N PRO A 111 1.83 1.58 9.47
CA PRO A 111 3.21 1.77 9.03
C PRO A 111 3.92 0.45 8.69
N LEU A 112 3.82 -0.57 9.55
CA LEU A 112 4.60 -1.80 9.39
C LEU A 112 3.87 -2.86 8.57
N GLY A 113 2.62 -3.15 8.93
CA GLY A 113 1.82 -4.22 8.33
C GLY A 113 1.28 -3.88 6.93
N THR A 114 1.22 -2.59 6.60
CA THR A 114 0.74 -2.09 5.31
C THR A 114 1.82 -1.32 4.56
N ALA A 115 2.13 -0.08 4.94
CA ALA A 115 2.95 0.83 4.12
C ALA A 115 4.37 0.28 3.87
N TYR A 116 5.09 -0.13 4.91
CA TYR A 116 6.41 -0.76 4.76
C TYR A 116 6.32 -2.04 3.93
N SER A 117 5.41 -2.93 4.30
CA SER A 117 5.31 -4.27 3.71
C SER A 117 4.99 -4.20 2.22
N GLU A 118 3.98 -3.42 1.86
CA GLU A 118 3.53 -3.28 0.47
C GLU A 118 4.56 -2.52 -0.37
N GLU A 119 5.09 -1.39 0.12
CA GLU A 119 6.06 -0.65 -0.69
C GLU A 119 7.40 -1.38 -0.84
N ALA A 120 7.78 -2.25 0.10
CA ALA A 120 8.93 -3.15 -0.05
C ALA A 120 8.70 -4.20 -1.16
N ILE A 121 7.54 -4.87 -1.13
CA ILE A 121 7.16 -5.91 -2.10
C ILE A 121 7.00 -5.32 -3.50
N PHE A 122 6.28 -4.20 -3.62
CA PHE A 122 5.93 -3.61 -4.90
C PHE A 122 7.03 -2.67 -5.40
N ARG A 123 7.24 -1.52 -4.74
CA ARG A 123 8.10 -0.44 -5.27
C ARG A 123 9.58 -0.73 -5.07
N GLY A 124 9.91 -1.47 -4.02
CA GLY A 124 11.26 -1.92 -3.74
C GLY A 124 11.70 -3.11 -4.61
N THR A 125 10.76 -3.92 -5.11
CA THR A 125 11.09 -5.25 -5.65
C THR A 125 10.35 -5.58 -6.95
N LEU A 126 9.02 -5.72 -6.91
CA LEU A 126 8.25 -6.27 -8.03
C LEU A 126 8.15 -5.31 -9.22
N ASP A 127 7.95 -4.02 -8.99
CA ASP A 127 7.88 -3.00 -10.05
C ASP A 127 9.17 -2.98 -10.89
N PRO A 128 10.39 -2.84 -10.30
CA PRO A 128 11.63 -2.95 -11.05
C PRO A 128 11.80 -4.26 -11.82
N LEU A 129 11.34 -5.40 -11.27
CA LEU A 129 11.43 -6.70 -11.93
C LEU A 129 10.51 -6.77 -13.15
N LEU A 130 9.27 -6.28 -13.03
CA LEU A 130 8.29 -6.25 -14.12
C LEU A 130 8.71 -5.27 -15.22
N GLU A 131 9.29 -4.13 -14.87
CA GLU A 131 9.84 -3.18 -15.84
C GLU A 131 11.01 -3.78 -16.63
N GLN A 132 11.89 -4.54 -15.96
CA GLN A 132 12.96 -5.26 -16.65
C GLN A 132 12.42 -6.40 -17.53
N ALA A 133 11.36 -7.09 -17.12
CA ALA A 133 10.79 -8.23 -17.85
C ALA A 133 9.88 -7.84 -19.02
N ALA A 134 9.06 -6.79 -18.86
CA ALA A 134 7.98 -6.41 -19.77
C ALA A 134 8.14 -5.00 -20.35
N GLY A 135 9.26 -4.32 -20.08
CA GLY A 135 9.57 -3.00 -20.63
C GLY A 135 8.49 -1.97 -20.28
N PRO A 136 7.99 -1.18 -21.25
CA PRO A 136 6.99 -0.13 -21.00
C PRO A 136 5.69 -0.62 -20.35
N MET A 137 5.35 -1.91 -20.49
CA MET A 137 4.14 -2.50 -19.89
C MET A 137 4.33 -2.85 -18.41
N GLY A 138 5.58 -2.98 -17.94
CA GLY A 138 5.88 -3.40 -16.57
C GLY A 138 5.20 -2.55 -15.50
N LYS A 139 5.14 -1.23 -15.69
CA LYS A 139 4.45 -0.30 -14.76
C LYS A 139 2.95 -0.59 -14.63
N TRP A 140 2.29 -0.96 -15.74
CA TRP A 140 0.87 -1.28 -15.75
C TRP A 140 0.60 -2.64 -15.13
N CYS A 141 1.47 -3.62 -15.41
CA CYS A 141 1.43 -4.92 -14.76
C CYS A 141 1.60 -4.80 -13.25
N GLY A 142 2.60 -4.04 -12.77
CA GLY A 142 2.85 -3.84 -11.35
C GLY A 142 1.66 -3.19 -10.63
N ALA A 143 1.11 -2.13 -11.22
CA ALA A 143 -0.08 -1.48 -10.69
C ALA A 143 -1.31 -2.41 -10.68
N LEU A 144 -1.55 -3.20 -11.73
CA LEU A 144 -2.65 -4.15 -11.76
C LEU A 144 -2.48 -5.26 -10.72
N ILE A 145 -1.26 -5.79 -10.56
CA ILE A 145 -0.97 -6.81 -9.53
C ILE A 145 -1.17 -6.22 -8.14
N PHE A 146 -0.78 -4.97 -7.91
CA PHE A 146 -1.11 -4.24 -6.68
C PHE A 146 -2.63 -4.10 -6.49
N GLY A 147 -3.40 -3.88 -7.56
CA GLY A 147 -4.85 -3.93 -7.52
C GLY A 147 -5.40 -5.31 -7.10
N LEU A 148 -4.89 -6.37 -7.71
CA LEU A 148 -5.29 -7.76 -7.45
C LEU A 148 -4.87 -8.25 -6.05
N TRP A 149 -3.81 -7.70 -5.47
CA TRP A 149 -3.42 -7.92 -4.07
C TRP A 149 -4.52 -7.56 -3.09
N HIS A 150 -5.41 -6.63 -3.46
CA HIS A 150 -6.49 -6.13 -2.62
C HIS A 150 -7.83 -6.87 -2.77
N ILE A 151 -7.89 -7.99 -3.51
CA ILE A 151 -9.14 -8.76 -3.66
C ILE A 151 -9.66 -9.26 -2.31
N HIS A 152 -8.85 -10.01 -1.55
CA HIS A 152 -9.28 -10.51 -0.25
C HIS A 152 -9.47 -9.38 0.77
N PRO A 153 -8.54 -8.40 0.91
CA PRO A 153 -8.76 -7.23 1.77
C PRO A 153 -10.09 -6.49 1.48
N GLY A 154 -10.41 -6.24 0.21
CA GLY A 154 -11.66 -5.59 -0.19
C GLY A 154 -12.89 -6.42 0.16
N ARG A 155 -12.86 -7.73 -0.10
CA ARG A 155 -13.93 -8.66 0.31
C ARG A 155 -14.15 -8.67 1.82
N ALA A 156 -13.06 -8.75 2.60
CA ALA A 156 -13.11 -8.78 4.06
C ALA A 156 -13.67 -7.47 4.64
N ALA A 157 -13.45 -6.34 3.97
CA ALA A 157 -14.02 -5.04 4.33
C ALA A 157 -15.48 -4.86 3.89
N GLY A 158 -16.05 -5.79 3.11
CA GLY A 158 -17.37 -5.63 2.50
C GLY A 158 -17.41 -4.62 1.34
N ASP A 159 -16.26 -4.26 0.79
CA ASP A 159 -16.15 -3.29 -0.31
C ASP A 159 -16.52 -3.94 -1.66
N ASN A 160 -16.90 -3.11 -2.64
CA ASN A 160 -17.02 -3.56 -4.03
C ASN A 160 -15.63 -3.91 -4.59
N VAL A 161 -15.39 -5.20 -4.81
CA VAL A 161 -14.07 -5.72 -5.23
C VAL A 161 -13.55 -5.08 -6.52
N ALA A 162 -14.41 -4.83 -7.52
CA ALA A 162 -13.97 -4.22 -8.77
C ALA A 162 -13.55 -2.76 -8.55
N ALA A 163 -14.31 -2.00 -7.75
CA ALA A 163 -13.95 -0.64 -7.35
C ALA A 163 -12.67 -0.61 -6.52
N THR A 164 -12.47 -1.57 -5.60
CA THR A 164 -11.24 -1.73 -4.83
C THR A 164 -10.05 -1.96 -5.75
N ILE A 165 -10.13 -2.91 -6.69
CA ILE A 165 -9.06 -3.19 -7.67
C ILE A 165 -8.76 -1.94 -8.48
N ALA A 166 -9.77 -1.25 -9.00
CA ALA A 166 -9.58 -0.05 -9.81
C ALA A 166 -8.89 1.08 -9.01
N ALA A 167 -9.41 1.40 -7.82
CA ALA A 167 -8.87 2.45 -6.96
C ALA A 167 -7.42 2.15 -6.52
N THR A 168 -7.15 0.91 -6.11
CA THR A 168 -5.81 0.50 -5.68
C THR A 168 -4.85 0.38 -6.85
N THR A 169 -5.30 -0.02 -8.06
CA THR A 169 -4.47 0.07 -9.28
C THR A 169 -4.05 1.51 -9.56
N LEU A 170 -4.98 2.48 -9.47
CA LEU A 170 -4.67 3.90 -9.65
C LEU A 170 -3.71 4.42 -8.57
N GLY A 171 -3.95 4.08 -7.31
CA GLY A 171 -3.02 4.39 -6.21
C GLY A 171 -1.65 3.77 -6.47
N GLY A 172 -1.62 2.56 -7.01
CA GLY A 172 -0.40 1.86 -7.35
C GLY A 172 0.40 2.57 -8.44
N LEU A 173 -0.25 3.10 -9.48
CA LEU A 173 0.39 3.93 -10.50
C LEU A 173 0.99 5.20 -9.90
N PHE A 174 0.28 5.85 -8.97
CA PHE A 174 0.78 7.04 -8.28
C PHE A 174 2.02 6.73 -7.42
N PHE A 175 2.00 5.62 -6.67
CA PHE A 175 3.15 5.19 -5.87
C PHE A 175 4.35 4.79 -6.74
N SER A 176 4.13 4.08 -7.85
CA SER A 176 5.19 3.75 -8.80
C SER A 176 5.76 5.03 -9.45
N TRP A 177 4.91 6.02 -9.76
CA TRP A 177 5.39 7.33 -10.23
C TRP A 177 6.29 8.03 -9.20
N LEU A 178 5.93 8.05 -7.91
CA LEU A 178 6.79 8.59 -6.84
C LEU A 178 8.13 7.84 -6.76
N ARG A 179 8.08 6.50 -6.86
CA ARG A 179 9.26 5.63 -6.89
C ARG A 179 10.18 5.97 -8.08
N HIS A 180 9.64 6.20 -9.28
CA HIS A 180 10.45 6.60 -10.45
C HIS A 180 11.04 8.00 -10.31
N ARG A 181 10.30 8.93 -9.70
CA ARG A 181 10.78 10.32 -9.50
C ARG A 181 11.91 10.42 -8.48
N THR A 182 12.05 9.44 -7.59
CA THR A 182 12.95 9.54 -6.42
C THR A 182 13.98 8.42 -6.33
N ASP A 183 13.84 7.38 -7.14
CA ASP A 183 14.55 6.10 -7.03
C ASP A 183 14.50 5.51 -5.61
N SER A 184 13.35 5.63 -4.95
CA SER A 184 13.18 5.32 -3.54
C SER A 184 11.75 4.88 -3.21
N ALA A 185 11.61 3.83 -2.40
CA ALA A 185 10.34 3.38 -1.84
C ALA A 185 9.88 4.25 -0.64
N THR A 186 10.76 5.08 -0.06
CA THR A 186 10.38 6.02 1.02
C THR A 186 9.30 7.01 0.60
N ALA A 187 9.39 7.59 -0.60
CA ALA A 187 8.41 8.56 -1.07
C ALA A 187 6.99 7.96 -1.16
N PRO A 188 6.78 6.81 -1.86
CA PRO A 188 5.47 6.18 -1.85
C PRO A 188 5.08 5.66 -0.47
N ALA A 189 5.99 5.17 0.37
CA ALA A 189 5.63 4.68 1.71
C ALA A 189 5.07 5.79 2.62
N LEU A 190 5.64 7.00 2.57
CA LEU A 190 5.12 8.15 3.31
C LEU A 190 3.77 8.63 2.77
N ALA A 191 3.60 8.65 1.44
CA ALA A 191 2.32 8.98 0.83
C ALA A 191 1.24 7.94 1.17
N HIS A 192 1.58 6.66 1.07
CA HIS A 192 0.71 5.54 1.40
C HIS A 192 0.30 5.56 2.88
N LEU A 193 1.26 5.79 3.80
CA LEU A 193 0.96 6.00 5.21
C LEU A 193 -0.02 7.15 5.42
N ALA A 194 0.19 8.30 4.75
CA ALA A 194 -0.70 9.46 4.88
C ALA A 194 -2.13 9.16 4.40
N VAL A 195 -2.29 8.44 3.28
CA VAL A 195 -3.60 7.99 2.79
C VAL A 195 -4.27 7.08 3.82
N ASN A 196 -3.58 6.05 4.30
CA ASN A 196 -4.21 5.06 5.19
C ASN A 196 -4.49 5.62 6.58
N ALA A 197 -3.55 6.36 7.17
CA ALA A 197 -3.74 7.02 8.45
C ALA A 197 -4.83 8.09 8.37
N GLY A 198 -4.86 8.88 7.30
CA GLY A 198 -5.92 9.86 7.06
C GLY A 198 -7.29 9.20 6.91
N GLY A 199 -7.38 8.10 6.15
CA GLY A 199 -8.61 7.32 5.99
C GLY A 199 -9.10 6.69 7.30
N ALA A 200 -8.18 6.30 8.19
CA ALA A 200 -8.52 5.80 9.52
C ALA A 200 -9.01 6.91 10.47
N LEU A 201 -8.38 8.09 10.42
CA LEU A 201 -8.64 9.17 11.36
C LEU A 201 -9.79 10.10 10.93
N ALA A 202 -9.93 10.40 9.63
CA ALA A 202 -10.86 11.42 9.16
C ALA A 202 -12.34 11.14 9.50
N PRO A 203 -12.88 9.91 9.36
CA PRO A 203 -14.25 9.61 9.81
C PRO A 203 -14.47 9.85 11.32
N ARG A 204 -13.44 9.55 12.14
CA ARG A 204 -13.50 9.74 13.60
C ARG A 204 -13.46 11.21 13.97
N VAL A 205 -12.56 11.97 13.36
CA VAL A 205 -12.47 13.42 13.55
C VAL A 205 -13.75 14.10 13.06
N ALA A 206 -14.30 13.69 11.92
CA ALA A 206 -15.56 14.21 11.40
C ALA A 206 -16.72 14.04 12.39
N ARG A 207 -16.82 12.87 13.05
CA ARG A 207 -17.80 12.62 14.12
C ARG A 207 -17.58 13.52 15.34
N ALA A 208 -16.32 13.66 15.80
CA ALA A 208 -15.99 14.50 16.95
C ALA A 208 -16.20 16.01 16.71
N LEU A 209 -16.15 16.46 15.45
CA LEU A 209 -16.44 17.85 15.06
C LEU A 209 -17.94 18.10 14.79
N GLY A 210 -18.73 17.05 14.66
CA GLY A 210 -20.18 17.12 14.42
C GLY A 210 -21.04 16.93 15.68
N THR A 211 -20.42 16.61 16.81
CA THR A 211 -20.98 16.70 18.17
C THR A 211 -20.73 18.08 18.76
#